data_AF-A0A3L6MSH3-F1
#
_entry.id   AF-A0A3L6MSH3-F1
#
_cell.length_a   1.000
_cell.length_b   1.000
_cell.length_c   1.000
_cell.angle_alpha   90.00
_cell.angle_beta   90.00
_cell.angle_gamma   90.00
#
_symmetry.space_group_name_H-M   'P 1'
#
loop_
_entity.id
_entity.type
_entity.pdbx_description
1 polymer ?
#
loop_
_entity_poly.entity_id
_entity_poly.type
_entity_poly.pdbx_seq_one_letter_code
_entity_poly.pdbx_strand_id
1 'polypeptide(L)' 'MGTSRRPQARRCEKKTLRVFQANVGKIPPVHDYALALADSKRYDIVLLQEP' A
#
# COMPACT_ATOMS: atom_id res chain seq x y z
N MET A 1 18.85 34.45 -25.67
CA MET A 1 17.88 33.33 -25.82
C MET A 1 18.01 32.41 -24.62
N GLY A 2 17.18 32.60 -23.59
CA GLY A 2 17.19 31.76 -22.39
C GLY A 2 16.27 30.56 -22.60
N THR A 3 16.82 29.36 -22.69
CA THR A 3 16.01 28.14 -22.78
C THR A 3 15.35 27.87 -21.43
N SER A 4 14.05 28.17 -21.35
CA SER A 4 13.18 27.79 -20.23
C SER A 4 13.12 26.26 -20.13
N ARG A 5 13.97 25.69 -19.29
CA ARG A 5 13.86 24.27 -18.89
C ARG A 5 12.71 24.16 -17.90
N ARG A 6 11.49 24.00 -18.42
CA ARG A 6 10.33 23.61 -17.60
C ARG A 6 10.68 22.26 -16.95
N PRO A 7 10.58 22.12 -15.62
CA PRO A 7 10.80 20.83 -14.99
C PRO A 7 9.81 19.85 -15.59
N GLN A 8 10.32 18.88 -16.35
CA GLN A 8 9.55 17.79 -16.89
C GLN A 8 9.02 17.05 -15.67
N ALA A 9 7.73 17.23 -15.35
CA ALA A 9 7.07 16.47 -14.32
C ALA A 9 7.35 15.00 -14.64
N ARG A 10 8.17 14.35 -13.81
CA ARG A 10 8.46 12.93 -13.96
C ARG A 10 7.10 12.26 -14.09
N ARG A 11 6.83 11.64 -15.23
CA ARG A 11 5.70 10.73 -15.38
C ARG A 11 5.97 9.60 -14.39
N CYS A 12 5.51 9.75 -13.14
CA CYS A 12 5.25 8.61 -12.30
C CYS A 12 4.18 7.84 -13.04
N GLU A 13 4.55 6.70 -13.61
CA GLU A 13 3.57 5.70 -14.01
C GLU A 13 2.65 5.51 -12.81
N LYS A 14 1.35 5.80 -13.00
CA LYS A 14 0.36 5.71 -11.94
C LYS A 14 0.15 4.23 -11.63
N LYS A 15 1.06 3.63 -10.86
CA LYS A 15 0.84 2.31 -10.29
C LYS A 15 -0.29 2.47 -9.27
N THR A 16 -1.41 1.79 -9.49
CA THR A 16 -2.49 1.72 -8.52
C THR A 16 -1.98 0.95 -7.31
N LEU A 17 -1.82 1.64 -6.18
CA LEU A 17 -1.47 1.01 -4.91
C LEU A 17 -2.67 0.20 -4.40
N ARG A 18 -2.42 -1.05 -4.02
CA ARG A 18 -3.43 -1.92 -3.42
C ARG A 18 -3.20 -1.95 -1.92
N VAL A 19 -4.18 -1.44 -1.18
CA VAL A 19 -4.14 -1.38 0.29
C VAL A 19 -5.10 -2.41 0.87
N PHE A 20 -4.61 -3.20 1.82
CA PHE A 20 -5.42 -4.07 2.66
C PHE A 20 -5.55 -3.44 4.03
N GLN A 21 -6.79 -3.24 4.50
CA GLN A 21 -7.06 -2.70 5.82
C GLN A 21 -8.02 -3.63 6.55
N ALA A 22 -7.67 -4.01 7.78
CA ALA A 22 -8.49 -4.85 8.64
C ALA A 22 -8.33 -4.44 10.10
N ASN A 23 -9.40 -4.57 10.89
CA ASN A 23 -9.32 -4.55 12.34
C ASN A 23 -9.25 -6.00 12.81
N VAL A 24 -8.17 -6.36 13.50
CA VAL A 24 -7.91 -7.73 13.95
C VAL A 24 -8.29 -7.93 15.42
N GLY A 25 -8.56 -6.85 16.16
CA GLY A 25 -8.77 -6.85 17.59
C GLY A 25 -7.60 -7.47 18.36
N LYS A 26 -7.73 -7.61 19.69
CA LYS A 26 -6.70 -8.20 20.56
C LYS A 26 -6.62 -9.74 20.45
N ILE A 27 -6.88 -10.31 19.27
CA ILE A 27 -6.94 -11.76 19.02
C ILE A 27 -5.74 -12.16 18.16
N PRO A 28 -4.63 -12.63 18.77
CA PRO A 28 -3.37 -12.87 18.07
C PRO A 28 -3.46 -13.77 16.81
N PRO A 29 -4.26 -14.86 16.78
CA PRO A 29 -4.40 -15.69 15.58
C PRO A 29 -4.97 -14.98 14.35
N VAL A 30 -5.73 -13.89 14.54
CA VAL A 30 -6.37 -13.15 13.43
C VAL A 30 -5.34 -12.34 12.64
N HIS A 31 -4.18 -12.04 13.23
CA HIS A 31 -3.10 -11.30 12.60
C HIS A 31 -2.43 -12.11 11.50
N ASP A 32 -2.04 -13.35 11.83
CA ASP A 32 -1.37 -14.23 10.88
C ASP A 32 -2.29 -14.52 9.69
N TYR A 33 -3.59 -14.67 9.96
CA TYR A 33 -4.59 -14.81 8.93
C TYR A 33 -4.71 -13.56 8.04
N ALA A 34 -4.76 -12.37 8.64
CA ALA A 34 -4.82 -11.10 7.91
C ALA A 34 -3.59 -10.88 7.02
N LEU A 35 -2.40 -11.25 7.51
CA LEU A 35 -1.14 -11.18 6.75
C LEU A 35 -1.13 -12.19 5.60
N ALA A 36 -1.51 -13.45 5.83
CA ALA A 36 -1.59 -14.46 4.78
C ALA A 36 -2.61 -14.06 3.68
N LEU A 37 -3.71 -13.43 4.06
CA LEU A 37 -4.73 -12.96 3.12
C LEU A 37 -4.23 -11.77 2.29
N ALA A 38 -3.45 -10.87 2.91
CA ALA A 38 -2.80 -9.77 2.20
C ALA A 38 -1.73 -10.26 1.21
N ASP A 39 -0.92 -11.23 1.62
CA ASP A 39 0.14 -11.83 0.79
C ASP A 39 -0.45 -12.58 -0.41
N SER A 40 -1.44 -13.45 -0.18
CA SER A 40 -2.11 -14.22 -1.26
C SER A 40 -2.72 -13.32 -2.34
N LYS A 41 -3.22 -12.15 -1.94
CA LYS A 41 -3.81 -11.17 -2.85
C LYS A 41 -2.82 -10.14 -3.35
N ARG A 42 -1.55 -10.19 -2.96
CA ARG A 42 -0.47 -9.25 -3.35
C ARG A 42 -0.86 -7.79 -3.16
N TYR A 43 -1.27 -7.44 -1.95
CA TYR A 43 -1.43 -6.04 -1.57
C TYR A 43 -0.05 -5.40 -1.36
N ASP A 44 0.08 -4.12 -1.73
CA ASP A 44 1.34 -3.38 -1.57
C ASP A 44 1.50 -2.86 -0.13
N ILE A 45 0.39 -2.58 0.56
CA ILE A 45 0.36 -2.00 1.90
C ILE A 45 -0.67 -2.72 2.75
N VAL A 46 -0.32 -3.03 4.00
CA VAL A 46 -1.18 -3.66 5.01
C VAL A 46 -1.33 -2.73 6.22
N LEU A 47 -2.58 -2.45 6.61
CA LEU A 47 -2.93 -1.65 7.78
C LEU A 47 -3.80 -2.49 8.72
N LEU A 48 -3.24 -2.91 9.86
CA LEU A 48 -3.97 -3.63 10.90
C LEU A 48 -4.32 -2.70 12.05
N GLN A 49 -5.60 -2.66 12.42
CA GLN A 49 -6.10 -1.91 13.57
C GLN A 49 -6.33 -2.82 14.77
N GLU A 50 -6.13 -2.24 15.95
CA GLU A 50 -6.17 -2.94 17.24
C GLU A 50 -5.37 -4.24 17.25
N PRO A 51 -4.11 -4.28 16.76
CA PRO A 51 -3.29 -5.47 16.91
C PRO A 51 -3.02 -5.80 18.39
#